data_AF-A0A505DS07-F1
#
_entry.id   AF-A0A505DS07-F1
#
_cell.length_a   1.000
_cell.length_b   1.000
_cell.length_c   1.000
_cell.angle_alpha   90.00
_cell.angle_beta   90.00
_cell.angle_gamma   90.00
#
_symmetry.space_group_name_H-M   'P 1'
#
loop_
_entity.id
_entity.type
_entity.pdbx_description
1 polymer ?
#
loop_
_entity_poly.entity_id
_entity_poly.type
_entity_poly.pdbx_seq_one_letter_code
_entity_poly.pdbx_strand_id
1 'polypeptide(L)' 'MGLESPTVEALRALCQDLEVPTPQAHGIDTDEWSRLLPLMAEQALASGSPANNRVVPTVEEIQDLYAQIYA' A
#
# COMPACT_ATOMS: atom_id res chain seq x y z
N MET A 1 -19.91 3.94 11.11
CA MET A 1 -18.57 3.32 11.13
C MET A 1 -18.77 1.85 10.86
N GLY A 2 -18.59 1.41 9.61
CA GLY A 2 -18.74 0.01 9.25
C GLY A 2 -17.67 -0.80 9.97
N LEU A 3 -18.06 -1.88 10.63
CA LEU A 3 -17.16 -2.76 11.37
C LEU A 3 -16.14 -3.34 10.36
N GLU A 4 -14.87 -2.99 10.51
CA GLU A 4 -13.79 -3.63 9.77
C GLU A 4 -13.79 -5.15 10.07
N SER A 5 -13.37 -5.97 9.11
CA SER A 5 -13.31 -7.43 9.30
C SER A 5 -12.41 -7.75 10.52
N PRO A 6 -12.78 -8.71 11.39
CA PRO A 6 -11.93 -9.13 12.51
C PRO A 6 -10.50 -9.50 12.11
N THR A 7 -10.32 -10.02 10.89
CA THR A 7 -8.99 -10.33 10.34
C THR A 7 -8.17 -9.08 10.06
N VAL A 8 -8.78 -8.02 9.52
CA VAL A 8 -8.09 -6.76 9.23
C VAL A 8 -7.65 -6.09 10.53
N GLU A 9 -8.53 -6.07 11.53
CA GLU A 9 -8.21 -5.53 12.85
C GLU A 9 -7.05 -6.29 13.51
N ALA A 10 -7.08 -7.63 13.47
CA ALA A 10 -6.00 -8.44 14.01
C ALA A 10 -4.66 -8.21 13.31
N LEU A 11 -4.67 -8.00 11.98
CA LEU A 11 -3.45 -7.66 11.23
C LEU A 11 -2.93 -6.27 11.59
N ARG A 12 -3.80 -5.27 11.77
CA ARG A 12 -3.39 -3.93 12.23
C ARG A 12 -2.75 -3.99 13.62
N ALA A 13 -3.37 -4.70 14.56
CA ALA A 13 -2.83 -4.89 15.91
C ALA A 13 -1.45 -5.58 15.86
N LEU A 14 -1.30 -6.63 15.06
CA LEU A 14 -0.02 -7.31 14.89
C LEU A 14 1.06 -6.38 14.30
N CYS A 15 0.74 -5.57 13.29
CA CYS A 15 1.67 -4.59 12.74
C CYS A 15 2.10 -3.54 13.79
N GLN A 16 1.20 -3.15 14.69
CA GLN A 16 1.51 -2.24 15.81
C GLN A 16 2.43 -2.91 16.83
N ASP A 17 2.13 -4.14 17.24
CA ASP A 17 2.94 -4.91 18.20
C ASP A 17 4.37 -5.16 17.69
N LEU A 18 4.53 -5.29 16.36
CA LEU A 18 5.80 -5.48 15.68
C LEU A 18 6.48 -4.17 15.26
N GLU A 19 5.90 -3.02 15.62
CA GLU A 19 6.40 -1.69 15.29
C GLU A 19 6.68 -1.50 13.78
N VAL A 20 5.83 -2.07 12.91
CA VAL A 20 5.98 -1.95 11.45
C VAL A 20 5.76 -0.49 11.03
N PRO A 21 6.78 0.20 10.48
CA PRO A 21 6.66 1.60 10.14
C PRO A 21 5.87 1.80 8.84
N THR A 22 5.17 2.93 8.73
CA THR A 22 4.73 3.44 7.43
C THR A 22 5.93 3.93 6.61
N PRO A 23 5.84 4.07 5.28
CA PRO A 23 6.89 4.66 4.46
C PRO A 23 7.40 6.00 5.01
N GLN A 24 6.50 6.87 5.47
CA GLN A 24 6.87 8.12 6.12
C GLN A 24 7.67 7.90 7.41
N ALA A 25 7.20 7.02 8.31
CA ALA A 25 7.91 6.71 9.56
C ALA A 25 9.26 6.01 9.33
N HIS A 26 9.41 5.30 8.21
CA HIS A 26 10.68 4.73 7.75
C HIS A 26 11.64 5.79 7.18
N GLY A 27 11.21 7.05 7.05
CA GLY A 27 12.04 8.16 6.58
C GLY A 27 12.06 8.35 5.07
N ILE A 28 11.07 7.82 4.34
CA ILE A 28 10.95 8.07 2.90
C ILE A 28 10.35 9.46 2.68
N ASP A 29 11.07 10.28 1.92
CA ASP A 29 10.69 11.65 1.59
C ASP A 29 9.36 11.71 0.82
N THR A 30 8.48 12.63 1.22
CA THR A 30 7.13 12.77 0.66
C THR A 30 7.15 13.15 -0.82
N ASP A 31 8.05 14.06 -1.21
CA ASP A 31 8.13 14.56 -2.57
C ASP A 31 8.68 13.47 -3.49
N GLU A 32 9.71 12.75 -3.04
CA GLU A 32 10.26 11.61 -3.77
C GLU A 32 9.25 10.46 -3.89
N TRP A 33 8.54 10.12 -2.82
CA TRP A 33 7.45 9.13 -2.85
C TRP A 33 6.40 9.51 -3.90
N SER A 34 5.89 10.74 -3.80
CA SER A 34 4.85 11.25 -4.70
C SER A 34 5.31 11.28 -6.16
N ARG A 35 6.57 11.67 -6.38
CA ARG A 35 7.18 11.69 -7.72
C ARG A 35 7.33 10.28 -8.31
N LEU A 36 7.62 9.28 -7.46
CA LEU A 36 7.84 7.90 -7.88
C LEU A 36 6.56 7.05 -7.92
N LEU A 37 5.44 7.50 -7.34
CA LEU A 37 4.17 6.77 -7.32
C LEU A 37 3.76 6.22 -8.69
N PRO A 38 3.74 7.01 -9.80
CA PRO A 38 3.37 6.49 -11.11
C PRO A 38 4.29 5.35 -11.57
N LEU A 39 5.60 5.51 -11.40
CA LEU A 39 6.60 4.51 -11.77
C LEU A 39 6.43 3.22 -10.95
N MET A 40 6.27 3.33 -9.63
CA MET A 40 6.10 2.17 -8.75
C MET A 40 4.82 1.38 -9.09
N ALA A 41 3.73 2.08 -9.44
CA ALA A 41 2.48 1.44 -9.82
C ALA A 41 2.57 0.71 -11.18
N GLU A 42 3.20 1.34 -12.19
CA GLU A 42 3.47 0.69 -13.47
C GLU A 42 4.35 -0.55 -13.30
N GLN A 43 5.40 -0.46 -12.49
CA GLN A 43 6.28 -1.59 -12.19
C GLN A 43 5.55 -2.71 -11.43
N ALA A 44 4.69 -2.37 -10.48
CA ALA A 44 3.88 -3.35 -9.76
C ALA A 44 2.96 -4.12 -10.71
N LEU A 45 2.29 -3.42 -11.64
CA LEU A 45 1.46 -4.06 -12.66
C LEU A 45 2.30 -4.93 -13.61
N ALA A 46 3.43 -4.41 -14.09
CA ALA A 46 4.33 -5.10 -15.01
C ALA A 46 5.02 -6.33 -14.40
N SER A 47 5.10 -6.43 -13.06
CA SER A 47 5.63 -7.61 -12.37
C SER A 47 4.86 -8.90 -12.67
N GLY A 48 3.61 -8.79 -13.15
CA GLY A 48 2.73 -9.92 -13.46
C GLY A 48 2.06 -10.54 -12.23
N SER A 49 2.51 -10.23 -11.01
CA SER A 49 1.89 -10.74 -9.78
C SER A 49 0.43 -10.26 -9.57
N PRO A 50 0.00 -9.06 -9.99
CA PRO A 50 -1.40 -8.65 -9.84
C PRO A 50 -2.37 -9.49 -10.66
N ALA A 51 -1.91 -10.20 -11.71
CA ALA A 51 -2.73 -11.14 -12.46
C ALA A 51 -3.16 -12.37 -11.65
N ASN A 52 -2.51 -12.63 -10.50
CA ASN A 52 -2.90 -13.67 -9.57
C ASN A 52 -3.97 -13.21 -8.56
N ASN A 53 -4.28 -11.91 -8.51
CA ASN A 53 -5.31 -11.39 -7.62
C ASN A 53 -6.70 -11.60 -8.23
N ARG A 54 -7.72 -11.80 -7.38
CA ARG A 54 -9.12 -11.96 -7.84
C ARG A 54 -9.60 -10.79 -8.69
N VAL A 55 -9.13 -9.59 -8.36
CA VAL A 55 -9.37 -8.35 -9.10
C VAL A 55 -8.01 -7.82 -9.54
N VAL A 56 -7.79 -7.72 -10.84
CA VAL A 56 -6.59 -7.10 -11.39
C VAL A 56 -6.78 -5.58 -11.30
N PRO A 57 -5.98 -4.86 -10.50
CA PRO A 57 -6.13 -3.42 -10.33
C PRO A 57 -5.62 -2.65 -11.55
N THR A 58 -6.08 -1.41 -11.71
CA THR A 58 -5.46 -0.44 -12.64
C THR A 58 -4.21 0.19 -12.03
N VAL A 59 -3.42 0.88 -12.85
CA VAL A 59 -2.24 1.63 -12.37
C VAL A 59 -2.66 2.73 -11.39
N GLU A 60 -3.78 3.41 -11.64
CA GLU A 60 -4.35 4.44 -10.78
C GLU A 60 -4.79 3.86 -9.44
N GLU A 61 -5.45 2.69 -9.43
CA GLU A 61 -5.86 2.03 -8.19
C GLU A 61 -4.65 1.62 -7.32
N ILE A 62 -3.55 1.18 -7.95
CA ILE A 62 -2.29 0.91 -7.23
C ILE A 62 -1.70 2.20 -6.67
N GLN A 63 -1.70 3.30 -7.43
CA GLN A 63 -1.24 4.61 -6.95
C GLN A 63 -2.04 5.08 -5.73
N ASP A 64 -3.37 4.94 -5.77
CA ASP A 64 -4.25 5.32 -4.67
C ASP A 64 -3.96 4.49 -3.41
N LEU A 65 -3.69 3.19 -3.56
CA LEU A 65 -3.27 2.34 -2.44
C LEU A 65 -1.92 2.79 -1.87
N TYR A 66 -0.94 3.07 -2.73
CA TYR A 66 0.38 3.55 -2.29
C TYR A 66 0.30 4.94 -1.64
N ALA A 67 -0.57 5.83 -2.11
CA ALA A 67 -0.82 7.11 -1.46
C ALA A 67 -1.43 6.92 -0.05
N GLN A 68 -2.35 5.96 0.11
CA GLN A 68 -2.99 5.67 1.39
C GLN A 68 -2.04 5.08 2.43
N ILE A 69 -1.10 4.21 2.03
CA ILE A 69 -0.17 3.58 2.99
C ILE A 69 0.97 4.49 3.44
N TYR A 70 1.18 5.63 2.78
CA TYR A 70 2.36 6.47 2.99
C TYR A 70 2.48 6.97 4.44
N ALA A 71 1.36 7.39 5.03
CA ALA A 71 1.29 8.02 6.35
C ALA A 71 0.83 7.04 7.43
#